data_AF-A0A7X9L177-F1
#
_entry.id   AF-A0A7X9L177-F1
#
_cell.length_a   1.000
_cell.length_b   1.000
_cell.length_c   1.000
_cell.angle_alpha   90.00
_cell.angle_beta   90.00
_cell.angle_gamma   90.00
#
_symmetry.space_group_name_H-M   'P 1'
#
loop_
_entity.id
_entity.type
_entity.pdbx_description
1 polymer ?
#
loop_
_entity_poly.entity_id
_entity_poly.type
_entity_poly.pdbx_seq_one_letter_code
_entity_poly.pdbx_strand_id
1 'polypeptide(L)'
;MTEKTLSTIENQYGDEIPAAVLFQENGQLYLWEINCLSSLDYNLGHCNCVNHFPSWEEPISTEQVIARFGKEALDGFEAPSDAQLVFDAFGIEAKELETALRVAYQIGANPLPALRKITGRPIVFSENPDLLAFPEAEPGTVIFVVNSRGEISVVTVEGRQEGNSYYEVEADDPVGMPEQVMPPPEWGLLMN
;
A
#
# COMPACT_ATOMS: atom_id res chain seq x y z
N MET A 1 7.21 2.98 -20.99
CA MET A 1 7.70 1.71 -20.44
C MET A 1 9.21 1.81 -20.39
N THR A 2 9.77 1.70 -19.19
CA THR A 2 11.22 1.73 -18.95
C THR A 2 11.64 0.33 -18.57
N GLU A 3 12.74 -0.17 -19.12
CA GLU A 3 13.26 -1.52 -18.84
C GLU A 3 14.78 -1.50 -18.64
N LYS A 4 15.28 -2.47 -17.86
CA LYS A 4 16.69 -2.63 -17.54
C LYS A 4 17.02 -4.10 -17.35
N THR A 5 17.98 -4.61 -18.12
CA THR A 5 18.58 -5.93 -17.88
C THR A 5 19.38 -5.90 -16.59
N LEU A 6 18.99 -6.74 -15.63
CA LEU A 6 19.65 -6.86 -14.33
C LEU A 6 20.76 -7.91 -14.34
N SER A 7 20.61 -8.95 -15.16
CA SER A 7 21.60 -10.00 -15.33
C SER A 7 21.49 -10.66 -16.70
N THR A 8 22.59 -11.28 -17.14
CA THR A 8 22.68 -12.04 -18.38
C THR A 8 23.13 -13.46 -18.11
N ILE A 9 22.91 -14.34 -19.09
CA ILE A 9 23.40 -15.72 -19.11
C ILE A 9 23.91 -16.05 -20.51
N GLU A 10 24.99 -16.82 -20.60
CA GLU A 10 25.50 -17.33 -21.88
C GLU A 10 24.69 -18.56 -22.32
N ASN A 11 24.19 -18.56 -23.54
CA ASN A 11 23.46 -19.69 -24.12
C ASN A 11 24.41 -20.76 -24.71
N GLN A 12 23.86 -21.88 -25.21
CA GLN A 12 24.68 -22.98 -25.76
C GLN A 12 25.44 -22.63 -27.05
N TYR A 13 25.19 -21.47 -27.64
CA TYR A 13 25.84 -20.95 -28.84
C TYR A 13 26.87 -19.86 -28.54
N GLY A 14 27.04 -19.49 -27.26
CA GLY A 14 27.97 -18.45 -26.82
C GLY A 14 27.39 -17.03 -26.86
N ASP A 15 26.08 -16.87 -27.04
CA ASP A 15 25.44 -15.56 -26.98
C ASP A 15 25.07 -15.21 -25.53
N GLU A 16 25.37 -13.98 -25.09
CA GLU A 16 24.84 -13.44 -23.84
C GLU A 16 23.41 -12.94 -24.05
N ILE A 17 22.46 -13.53 -23.31
CA ILE A 17 21.04 -13.16 -23.34
C ILE A 17 20.57 -12.63 -21.98
N PRO A 18 19.51 -11.82 -21.91
CA PRO A 18 18.92 -11.40 -20.63
C PRO A 18 18.44 -12.60 -19.81
N ALA A 19 18.82 -12.65 -18.54
CA ALA A 19 18.35 -13.65 -17.58
C ALA A 19 17.34 -13.07 -16.59
N ALA A 20 17.47 -11.78 -16.27
CA ALA A 20 16.54 -11.02 -15.46
C ALA A 20 16.39 -9.60 -16.04
N VAL A 21 15.15 -9.14 -16.17
CA VAL A 21 14.81 -7.80 -16.66
C VAL A 21 13.83 -7.15 -15.68
N LEU A 22 14.21 -6.00 -15.14
CA LEU A 22 13.29 -5.13 -14.42
C LEU A 22 12.63 -4.20 -15.42
N PHE A 23 11.33 -4.01 -15.31
CA PHE A 23 10.64 -3.01 -16.11
C PHE A 23 9.52 -2.36 -15.31
N GLN A 24 9.07 -1.21 -15.80
CA GLN A 24 8.06 -0.40 -15.15
C GLN A 24 6.93 -0.07 -16.12
N GLU A 25 5.72 -0.41 -15.68
CA GLU A 25 4.47 -0.12 -16.36
C GLU A 25 3.57 0.71 -15.45
N ASN A 26 3.13 1.88 -15.93
CA ASN A 26 2.28 2.80 -15.17
C ASN A 26 2.81 3.10 -13.76
N GLY A 27 4.13 3.17 -13.60
CA GLY A 27 4.81 3.42 -12.32
C GLY A 27 4.85 2.22 -11.35
N GLN A 28 4.44 1.01 -11.77
CA GLN A 28 4.58 -0.24 -11.03
C GLN A 28 5.71 -1.09 -11.63
N LEU A 29 6.53 -1.69 -10.77
CA LEU A 29 7.69 -2.49 -11.10
C LEU A 29 7.28 -3.96 -11.31
N TYR A 30 7.84 -4.54 -12.36
CA TYR A 30 7.68 -5.93 -12.72
C TYR A 30 9.04 -6.55 -12.99
N LEU A 31 9.20 -7.80 -12.60
CA LEU A 31 10.38 -8.59 -12.85
C LEU A 31 10.04 -9.72 -13.79
N TRP A 32 10.76 -9.77 -14.91
CA TRP A 32 10.80 -10.92 -15.79
C TRP A 32 12.08 -11.70 -15.56
N GLU A 33 11.99 -13.02 -15.40
CA GLU A 33 13.15 -13.90 -15.19
C GLU A 33 13.01 -15.24 -15.90
N ILE A 34 14.14 -15.75 -16.39
CA ILE A 34 14.27 -17.14 -16.84
C ILE A 34 14.23 -18.05 -15.62
N ASN A 35 13.29 -18.99 -15.57
CA ASN A 35 13.23 -20.03 -14.53
C ASN A 35 13.59 -21.43 -15.03
N CYS A 36 13.80 -21.60 -16.35
CA CYS A 36 14.20 -22.87 -16.93
C CYS A 36 15.55 -22.77 -17.65
N LEU A 37 16.62 -23.13 -16.92
CA LEU A 37 18.00 -23.16 -17.43
C LEU A 37 18.29 -24.32 -18.39
N SER A 38 17.26 -25.04 -18.85
CA SER A 38 17.35 -26.04 -19.91
C SER A 38 16.41 -25.72 -21.07
N SER A 39 15.77 -24.53 -21.06
CA SER A 39 14.80 -24.15 -22.07
C SER A 39 15.40 -24.09 -23.47
N LEU A 40 14.72 -24.71 -24.44
CA LEU A 40 15.01 -24.53 -25.86
C LEU A 40 14.66 -23.12 -26.34
N ASP A 41 13.64 -22.47 -25.78
CA ASP A 41 13.20 -21.13 -26.19
C ASP A 41 14.30 -20.07 -25.99
N TYR A 42 15.19 -20.30 -25.03
CA TYR A 42 16.34 -19.45 -24.72
C TYR A 42 17.67 -20.07 -25.13
N ASN A 43 17.66 -21.21 -25.84
CA ASN A 43 18.86 -21.96 -26.22
C ASN A 43 19.77 -22.32 -25.03
N LEU A 44 19.20 -22.57 -23.85
CA LEU A 44 19.93 -22.92 -22.63
C LEU A 44 20.07 -24.44 -22.43
N GLY A 45 19.30 -25.24 -23.16
CA GLY A 45 19.39 -26.70 -23.10
C GLY A 45 18.44 -27.39 -24.07
N HIS A 46 17.86 -28.50 -23.61
CA HIS A 46 17.08 -29.41 -24.47
C HIS A 46 15.63 -29.62 -23.99
N CYS A 47 15.18 -28.90 -22.96
CA CYS A 47 13.79 -28.96 -22.51
C CYS A 47 12.88 -28.26 -23.52
N ASN A 48 11.96 -29.03 -24.11
CA ASN A 48 10.81 -28.50 -24.84
C ASN A 48 9.64 -28.35 -23.85
N CYS A 49 9.76 -27.39 -22.95
CA CYS A 49 8.88 -27.31 -21.80
C CYS A 49 7.44 -26.98 -22.24
N VAL A 50 6.52 -27.94 -22.10
CA VAL A 50 5.06 -27.75 -22.35
C VAL A 50 4.23 -27.72 -21.07
N ASN A 51 4.87 -27.91 -19.92
CA ASN A 51 4.21 -28.02 -18.61
C ASN A 51 4.36 -26.74 -17.75
N HIS A 52 5.24 -25.82 -18.14
CA HIS A 52 5.42 -24.51 -17.52
C HIS A 52 6.02 -23.56 -18.56
N PHE A 53 5.87 -22.26 -18.34
CA PHE A 53 6.60 -21.26 -19.12
C PHE A 53 8.08 -21.26 -18.73
N PRO A 54 9.01 -21.06 -19.67
CA PRO A 54 10.46 -21.09 -19.42
C PRO A 54 10.97 -19.80 -18.74
N SER A 55 10.10 -18.82 -18.60
CA SER A 55 10.27 -17.60 -17.84
C SER A 55 8.97 -17.29 -17.11
N TRP A 56 9.03 -16.38 -16.14
CA TRP A 56 7.87 -15.80 -15.51
C TRP A 56 8.02 -14.28 -15.46
N GLU A 57 6.89 -13.64 -15.21
CA GLU A 57 6.77 -12.21 -15.05
C GLU A 57 5.81 -11.96 -13.88
N GLU A 58 6.22 -11.14 -12.91
CA GLU A 58 5.36 -10.80 -11.78
C GLU A 58 5.67 -9.39 -11.25
N PRO A 59 4.71 -8.72 -10.60
CA PRO A 59 4.97 -7.49 -9.86
C PRO A 59 6.01 -7.74 -8.76
N ILE A 60 6.94 -6.80 -8.57
CA ILE A 60 8.00 -6.92 -7.56
C ILE A 60 8.03 -5.69 -6.66
N SER A 61 8.31 -5.89 -5.37
CA SER A 61 8.43 -4.76 -4.44
C SER A 61 9.78 -4.07 -4.59
N THR A 62 9.81 -2.77 -4.31
CA THR A 62 11.04 -1.97 -4.31
C THR A 62 12.09 -2.58 -3.37
N GLU A 63 11.66 -3.08 -2.21
CA GLU A 63 12.52 -3.78 -1.25
C GLU A 63 13.14 -5.05 -1.84
N GLN A 64 12.33 -5.87 -2.53
CA GLN A 64 12.82 -7.10 -3.17
C GLN A 64 13.82 -6.80 -4.29
N VAL A 65 13.59 -5.75 -5.09
CA VAL A 65 14.57 -5.31 -6.10
C VAL A 65 15.89 -4.94 -5.44
N ILE A 66 15.86 -4.11 -4.41
CA ILE A 66 17.07 -3.67 -3.70
C ILE A 66 17.81 -4.86 -3.07
N ALA A 67 17.07 -5.76 -2.42
CA ALA A 67 17.66 -6.93 -1.76
C ALA A 67 18.32 -7.89 -2.74
N ARG A 68 17.79 -8.03 -3.96
CA ARG A 68 18.27 -8.98 -4.96
C ARG A 68 19.33 -8.41 -5.89
N PHE A 69 19.22 -7.14 -6.26
CA PHE A 69 19.97 -6.54 -7.36
C PHE A 69 20.68 -5.22 -7.00
N GLY A 70 20.55 -4.76 -5.75
CA GLY A 70 21.10 -3.49 -5.31
C GLY A 70 20.18 -2.30 -5.63
N LYS A 71 20.46 -1.16 -5.00
CA LYS A 71 19.65 0.05 -5.16
C LYS A 71 19.78 0.65 -6.56
N GLU A 72 20.96 0.52 -7.14
CA GLU A 72 21.31 0.93 -8.50
C GLU A 72 20.46 0.24 -9.57
N ALA A 73 19.82 -0.90 -9.27
CA ALA A 73 18.88 -1.54 -10.18
C ALA A 73 17.69 -0.62 -10.53
N LEU A 74 17.33 0.29 -9.62
CA LEU A 74 16.25 1.26 -9.79
C LEU A 74 16.68 2.54 -10.53
N ASP A 75 17.98 2.69 -10.85
CA ASP A 75 18.46 3.87 -11.57
C ASP A 75 17.88 3.94 -12.97
N GLY A 76 17.23 5.06 -13.28
CA GLY A 76 16.58 5.34 -14.56
C GLY A 76 15.06 5.11 -14.58
N PHE A 77 14.49 4.53 -13.52
CA PHE A 77 13.05 4.37 -13.38
C PHE A 77 12.36 5.65 -12.87
N GLU A 78 11.08 5.79 -13.20
CA GLU A 78 10.25 6.89 -12.73
C GLU A 78 9.87 6.67 -11.26
N ALA A 79 9.35 7.73 -10.62
CA ALA A 79 8.83 7.65 -9.26
C ALA A 79 7.73 6.57 -9.14
N PRO A 80 7.62 5.90 -7.97
CA PRO A 80 6.62 4.86 -7.78
C PRO A 80 5.20 5.44 -7.89
N SER A 81 4.34 4.70 -8.57
CA SER A 81 2.89 4.97 -8.56
C SER A 81 2.25 4.57 -7.24
N ASP A 82 1.01 5.01 -7.02
CA ASP A 82 0.16 4.50 -5.93
C ASP A 82 0.08 2.98 -5.92
N ALA A 83 0.02 2.34 -7.10
CA ALA A 83 -0.01 0.89 -7.20
C ALA A 83 1.27 0.24 -6.66
N GLN A 84 2.44 0.82 -6.96
CA GLN A 84 3.71 0.35 -6.39
C GLN A 84 3.76 0.59 -4.87
N LEU A 85 3.31 1.76 -4.40
CA LEU A 85 3.30 2.09 -2.98
C LEU A 85 2.39 1.14 -2.18
N VAL A 86 1.25 0.74 -2.76
CA VAL A 86 0.38 -0.29 -2.20
C VAL A 86 1.08 -1.66 -2.23
N PHE A 87 1.69 -2.05 -3.34
CA PHE A 87 2.39 -3.33 -3.42
C PHE A 87 3.54 -3.42 -2.41
N ASP A 88 4.34 -2.35 -2.26
CA ASP A 88 5.43 -2.24 -1.28
C ASP A 88 4.94 -2.29 0.17
N ALA A 89 3.70 -1.85 0.42
CA ALA A 89 3.13 -1.82 1.76
C ALA A 89 2.42 -3.13 2.16
N PHE A 90 1.76 -3.80 1.20
CA PHE A 90 0.85 -4.90 1.47
C PHE A 90 1.25 -6.22 0.81
N GLY A 91 2.19 -6.21 -0.13
CA GLY A 91 2.67 -7.40 -0.86
C GLY A 91 1.63 -7.98 -1.83
N ILE A 92 0.58 -7.23 -2.15
CA ILE A 92 -0.49 -7.59 -3.09
C ILE A 92 -0.86 -6.38 -3.93
N GLU A 93 -1.42 -6.61 -5.11
CA GLU A 93 -1.81 -5.52 -6.00
C GLU A 93 -2.99 -4.72 -5.41
N ALA A 94 -3.08 -3.43 -5.75
CA ALA A 94 -4.14 -2.56 -5.22
C ALA A 94 -5.55 -3.12 -5.47
N LYS A 95 -5.81 -3.69 -6.65
CA LYS A 95 -7.11 -4.29 -6.97
C LYS A 95 -7.45 -5.50 -6.10
N GLU A 96 -6.46 -6.31 -5.74
CA GLU A 96 -6.63 -7.47 -4.86
C GLU A 96 -6.94 -7.01 -3.43
N LEU A 97 -6.19 -6.01 -2.95
CA LEU A 97 -6.43 -5.39 -1.65
C LEU A 97 -7.83 -4.78 -1.56
N GLU A 98 -8.23 -3.98 -2.56
CA GLU A 98 -9.56 -3.37 -2.61
C GLU A 98 -10.67 -4.41 -2.64
N THR A 99 -10.47 -5.52 -3.35
CA THR A 99 -11.41 -6.65 -3.37
C THR A 99 -11.56 -7.25 -1.97
N ALA A 100 -10.44 -7.50 -1.28
CA ALA A 100 -10.47 -8.02 0.09
C ALA A 100 -11.14 -7.05 1.08
N LEU A 101 -10.83 -5.76 0.99
CA LEU A 101 -11.43 -4.69 1.80
C LEU A 101 -12.95 -4.61 1.58
N ARG A 102 -13.38 -4.64 0.32
CA ARG A 102 -14.80 -4.60 -0.06
C ARG A 102 -15.56 -5.80 0.50
N VAL A 103 -15.00 -7.01 0.39
CA VAL A 103 -15.61 -8.22 0.97
C VAL A 103 -15.71 -8.09 2.49
N ALA A 104 -14.65 -7.62 3.15
CA ALA A 104 -14.66 -7.41 4.60
C ALA A 104 -15.78 -6.45 5.04
N TYR A 105 -15.93 -5.31 4.37
CA TYR A 105 -17.00 -4.36 4.68
C TYR A 105 -18.40 -4.89 4.37
N GLN A 106 -18.56 -5.66 3.28
CA GLN A 106 -19.83 -6.32 2.95
C GLN A 106 -20.31 -7.28 4.04
N ILE A 107 -19.39 -7.95 4.74
CA ILE A 107 -19.71 -8.85 5.85
C ILE A 107 -19.72 -8.15 7.23
N GLY A 108 -19.58 -6.81 7.25
CA GLY A 108 -19.58 -6.01 8.48
C GLY A 108 -18.28 -6.11 9.30
N ALA A 109 -17.19 -6.60 8.71
CA ALA A 109 -15.88 -6.65 9.35
C ALA A 109 -15.06 -5.39 9.03
N ASN A 110 -14.42 -4.79 10.04
CA ASN A 110 -13.46 -3.71 9.84
C ASN A 110 -12.03 -4.28 9.76
N PRO A 111 -11.40 -4.33 8.58
CA PRO A 111 -10.06 -4.92 8.43
C PRO A 111 -8.93 -3.99 8.86
N LEU A 112 -9.18 -2.67 9.00
CA LEU A 112 -8.11 -1.67 9.16
C LEU A 112 -7.27 -1.87 10.44
N PRO A 113 -7.82 -2.20 11.63
CA PRO A 113 -7.01 -2.46 12.81
C PRO A 113 -6.02 -3.62 12.61
N ALA A 114 -6.45 -4.69 11.92
CA ALA A 114 -5.59 -5.82 11.62
C ALA A 114 -4.50 -5.44 10.61
N LEU A 115 -4.87 -4.73 9.54
CA LEU A 115 -3.92 -4.26 8.53
C LEU A 115 -2.86 -3.34 9.14
N ARG A 116 -3.25 -2.37 9.99
CA ARG A 116 -2.30 -1.50 10.71
C ARG A 116 -1.32 -2.30 11.57
N LYS A 117 -1.83 -3.29 12.31
CA LYS A 117 -1.01 -4.12 13.19
C LYS A 117 -0.02 -4.99 12.41
N ILE A 118 -0.45 -5.57 11.30
CA ILE A 118 0.37 -6.50 10.50
C ILE A 118 1.42 -5.74 9.70
N THR A 119 1.04 -4.62 9.07
CA THR A 119 1.92 -3.88 8.17
C THR A 119 2.73 -2.79 8.85
N GLY A 120 2.30 -2.33 10.04
CA GLY A 120 2.88 -1.16 10.70
C GLY A 120 2.66 0.15 9.95
N ARG A 121 1.81 0.16 8.91
CA ARG A 121 1.61 1.32 8.04
C ARG A 121 0.54 2.26 8.58
N PRO A 122 0.66 3.58 8.33
CA PRO A 122 -0.39 4.55 8.64
C PRO A 122 -1.55 4.36 7.66
N ILE A 123 -2.59 3.69 8.13
CA ILE A 123 -3.81 3.43 7.37
C ILE A 123 -4.95 4.18 8.06
N VAL A 124 -5.72 4.98 7.35
CA VAL A 124 -6.84 5.76 7.91
C VAL A 124 -8.12 5.50 7.15
N PHE A 125 -9.25 5.83 7.78
CA PHE A 125 -10.55 5.75 7.14
C PHE A 125 -11.04 7.15 6.78
N SER A 126 -11.47 7.37 5.55
CA SER A 126 -12.15 8.59 5.11
C SER A 126 -12.89 8.35 3.79
N GLU A 127 -14.02 9.04 3.61
CA GLU A 127 -14.71 9.10 2.31
C GLU A 127 -14.09 10.14 1.37
N ASN A 128 -13.36 11.11 1.92
CA ASN A 128 -12.74 12.21 1.17
C ASN A 128 -11.25 12.28 1.55
N PRO A 129 -10.36 11.62 0.81
CA PRO A 129 -8.91 11.62 1.08
C PRO A 129 -8.32 13.02 1.04
N ASP A 130 -8.76 13.85 0.09
CA ASP A 130 -8.23 15.18 -0.19
C ASP A 130 -8.45 16.21 0.94
N LEU A 131 -9.34 15.90 1.89
CA LEU A 131 -9.65 16.78 3.03
C LEU A 131 -8.87 16.41 4.30
N LEU A 132 -8.05 15.35 4.25
CA LEU A 132 -7.27 14.92 5.39
C LEU A 132 -6.00 15.76 5.54
N ALA A 133 -5.75 16.21 6.77
CA ALA A 133 -4.51 16.87 7.14
C ALA A 133 -3.78 16.02 8.19
N PHE A 134 -2.46 15.91 8.04
CA PHE A 134 -1.60 15.12 8.94
C PHE A 134 -0.49 16.01 9.52
N PRO A 135 -0.82 16.97 10.41
CA PRO A 135 0.12 17.98 10.89
C PRO A 135 1.29 17.41 11.72
N GLU A 136 1.10 16.21 12.29
CA GLU A 136 2.11 15.50 13.09
C GLU A 136 2.95 14.51 12.26
N ALA A 137 2.57 14.25 11.01
CA ALA A 137 3.30 13.32 10.16
C ALA A 137 4.53 13.99 9.53
N GLU A 138 5.62 13.24 9.40
CA GLU A 138 6.83 13.75 8.77
C GLU A 138 6.62 13.95 7.26
N PRO A 139 7.22 14.98 6.65
CA PRO A 139 7.23 15.15 5.20
C PRO A 139 7.69 13.88 4.46
N GLY A 140 6.97 13.50 3.42
CA GLY A 140 7.23 12.27 2.66
C GLY A 140 6.61 11.01 3.27
N THR A 141 5.91 11.11 4.41
CA THR A 141 5.14 9.99 4.96
C THR A 141 4.04 9.59 3.97
N VAL A 142 4.01 8.31 3.61
CA VAL A 142 2.97 7.71 2.76
C VAL A 142 1.86 7.17 3.67
N ILE A 143 0.63 7.65 3.45
CA ILE A 143 -0.56 7.31 4.22
C ILE A 143 -1.59 6.68 3.29
N PHE A 144 -2.14 5.54 3.71
CA PHE A 144 -3.16 4.81 2.96
C PHE A 144 -4.54 5.17 3.50
N VAL A 145 -5.41 5.69 2.64
CA VAL A 145 -6.77 6.08 2.98
C VAL A 145 -7.73 5.06 2.40
N VAL A 146 -8.60 4.50 3.24
CA VAL A 146 -9.62 3.52 2.81
C VAL A 146 -11.01 4.09 3.08
N ASN A 147 -11.92 3.95 2.12
CA ASN A 147 -13.32 4.37 2.27
C ASN A 147 -14.27 3.19 2.54
N SER A 148 -15.55 3.46 2.78
CA SER A 148 -16.56 2.41 3.05
C SER A 148 -16.80 1.45 1.89
N ARG A 149 -16.40 1.80 0.66
CA ARG A 149 -16.49 0.94 -0.53
C ARG A 149 -15.29 -0.01 -0.67
N GLY A 150 -14.33 0.09 0.24
CA GLY A 150 -13.07 -0.67 0.21
C GLY A 150 -12.10 -0.18 -0.85
N GLU A 151 -12.28 1.03 -1.39
CA GLU A 151 -11.34 1.66 -2.30
C GLU A 151 -10.16 2.22 -1.51
N ILE A 152 -8.97 2.17 -2.09
CA ILE A 152 -7.74 2.68 -1.47
C ILE A 152 -7.21 3.90 -2.24
N SER A 153 -6.78 4.90 -1.49
CA SER A 153 -6.07 6.06 -2.02
C SER A 153 -4.76 6.25 -1.27
N VAL A 154 -3.76 6.80 -1.93
CA VAL A 154 -2.45 7.06 -1.33
C VAL A 154 -2.26 8.56 -1.19
N VAL A 155 -1.89 9.01 0.00
CA VAL A 155 -1.58 10.40 0.30
C VAL A 155 -0.13 10.47 0.76
N THR A 156 0.66 11.31 0.10
CA THR A 156 2.03 11.62 0.56
C THR A 156 1.99 12.98 1.25
N VAL A 157 2.44 13.02 2.51
CA VAL A 157 2.47 14.27 3.28
C VAL A 157 3.47 15.22 2.64
N GLU A 158 2.97 16.30 2.03
CA GLU A 158 3.83 17.37 1.53
C GLU A 158 4.49 18.11 2.70
N GLY A 159 5.75 18.51 2.53
CA GLY A 159 6.52 19.14 3.59
C GLY A 159 5.86 20.39 4.15
N ARG A 160 6.09 20.65 5.45
CA ARG A 160 5.58 21.81 6.21
C ARG A 160 5.56 23.07 5.34
N GLN A 161 4.37 23.54 4.95
CA GLN A 161 4.19 24.95 4.65
C GLN A 161 4.21 25.69 5.99
N GLU A 162 5.36 26.26 6.35
CA GLU A 162 5.39 27.29 7.39
C GLU A 162 4.49 28.45 6.93
N GLY A 163 3.29 28.52 7.50
CA GLY A 163 2.38 29.62 7.26
C GLY A 163 1.00 29.18 6.82
N ASN A 164 0.26 28.53 7.73
CA ASN A 164 -1.16 28.82 7.90
C ASN A 164 -1.54 28.50 9.36
N SER A 165 -1.89 29.55 10.07
CA SER A 165 -2.34 29.56 11.45
C SER A 165 -3.62 28.72 11.68
N TYR A 166 -3.85 28.41 12.97
CA TYR A 166 -5.12 28.11 13.70
C TYR A 166 -5.95 26.87 13.27
N TYR A 167 -6.44 25.99 14.14
CA TYR A 167 -6.81 26.07 15.57
C TYR A 167 -6.46 24.75 16.32
N GLU A 168 -5.98 24.85 17.57
CA GLU A 168 -6.06 23.73 18.51
C GLU A 168 -7.54 23.48 18.80
N VAL A 169 -8.05 22.30 18.43
CA VAL A 169 -9.26 21.77 19.06
C VAL A 169 -8.76 21.05 20.30
N GLU A 170 -8.77 21.75 21.44
CA GLU A 170 -8.64 21.08 22.73
C GLU A 170 -9.67 19.94 22.75
N ALA A 171 -9.23 18.74 23.11
CA ALA A 171 -10.13 17.63 23.33
C ALA A 171 -11.14 18.08 24.39
N ASP A 172 -12.43 18.10 24.03
CA ASP A 172 -13.49 18.31 25.00
C ASP A 172 -13.27 17.30 26.14
N ASP A 173 -12.91 17.80 27.31
CA ASP A 173 -12.94 17.03 28.55
C ASP A 173 -14.32 16.34 28.62
N PRO A 174 -14.40 15.07 29.05
CA PRO A 174 -15.68 14.40 29.18
C PRO A 174 -16.55 15.22 30.13
N VAL A 175 -17.55 15.89 29.57
CA VAL A 175 -18.54 16.65 30.33
C VAL A 175 -19.20 15.66 31.29
N GLY A 176 -18.84 15.77 32.57
CA GLY A 176 -19.45 15.00 33.63
C GLY A 176 -20.96 15.19 33.54
N MET A 177 -21.69 14.09 33.39
CA MET A 177 -23.15 14.14 33.37
C MET A 177 -23.62 14.88 34.63
N PRO A 178 -24.48 15.92 34.50
CA PRO A 178 -25.03 16.55 35.68
C PRO A 178 -25.84 15.50 36.45
N GLU A 179 -25.52 15.32 37.73
CA GLU A 179 -26.38 14.60 38.67
C GLU A 179 -27.78 15.18 38.56
N GLN A 180 -28.75 14.36 38.15
CA GLN A 180 -30.16 14.70 38.27
C GLN A 180 -30.49 14.79 39.77
N VAL A 181 -30.39 15.99 40.32
CA VAL A 181 -30.98 16.32 41.61
C VAL A 181 -32.48 16.32 41.39
N MET A 182 -33.16 15.23 41.76
CA MET A 182 -34.62 15.24 41.84
C MET A 182 -35.04 16.32 42.86
N PRO A 183 -35.92 17.27 42.49
CA PRO A 183 -36.47 18.18 43.47
C PRO A 183 -37.29 17.39 44.51
N PRO A 184 -37.25 17.77 45.80
CA PRO A 184 -38.08 17.13 46.81
C PRO A 184 -39.57 17.34 46.45
N PRO A 185 -40.44 16.35 46.68
CA PRO A 185 -41.85 16.45 46.30
C PRO A 185 -42.56 17.55 47.10
N GLU A 186 -43.20 18.47 46.38
CA GLU A 186 -44.14 19.45 46.93
C GLU A 186 -45.46 18.75 47.29
N TRP A 187 -45.56 18.21 48.50
CA TRP A 187 -46.86 17.99 49.14
C TRP A 187 -47.11 19.13 50.12
N GLY A 188 -47.60 20.24 49.58
CA GLY A 188 -48.24 21.28 50.36
C GLY A 188 -49.50 20.75 51.05
N LEU A 189 -49.57 20.95 52.37
CA LEU A 189 -50.65 21.69 53.02
C LEU A 189 -52.02 21.64 52.32
N LEU A 190 -52.74 20.54 52.51
CA LEU A 190 -54.20 20.41 52.55
C LEU A 190 -54.43 19.19 53.48
N MET A 191 -55.07 19.22 54.65
CA MET A 191 -56.21 20.00 55.13
C MET A 191 -56.22 19.98 56.67
N ASN A 192 -56.91 20.98 57.26
CA ASN A 192 -57.67 21.01 58.52
C ASN A 192 -57.37 19.99 59.62
#